data_AF-A0A6L3EPJ8-F1
#
_entry.id   AF-A0A6L3EPJ8-F1
#
_cell.length_a   1.000
_cell.length_b   1.000
_cell.length_c   1.000
_cell.angle_alpha   90.00
_cell.angle_beta   90.00
_cell.angle_gamma   90.00
#
_symmetry.space_group_name_H-M   'P 1'
#
loop_
_entity.id
_entity.type
_entity.pdbx_description
1 polymer ?
#
loop_
_entity_poly.entity_id
_entity_poly.type
_entity_poly.pdbx_seq_one_letter_code
_entity_poly.pdbx_strand_id
1 'polypeptide(L)' 'PRWYLSEDFGVYLEPGVDPATAAGLIRRGHVVEADYSDSVFGGAQAIVTSPSGYRGASDPRKDGCAAGF' A
#
# COMPACT_ATOMS: atom_id res chain seq x y z
N PRO A 1 -3.55 4.01 -1.68
CA PRO A 1 -3.19 3.86 -0.25
C PRO A 1 -3.36 2.38 0.15
N ARG A 2 -2.49 1.88 1.01
CA ARG A 2 -2.48 0.49 1.52
C ARG A 2 -2.74 0.46 3.03
N TRP A 3 -3.05 -0.73 3.52
CA TRP A 3 -3.12 -1.04 4.95
C TRP A 3 -2.29 -2.29 5.25
N TYR A 4 -1.84 -2.41 6.49
CA TYR A 4 -1.10 -3.56 6.99
C TYR A 4 -1.62 -3.90 8.39
N LEU A 5 -1.85 -5.19 8.66
CA LEU A 5 -2.20 -5.69 9.99
C LEU A 5 -0.93 -6.35 10.56
N SER A 6 -0.39 -5.81 11.65
CA SER A 6 0.77 -6.42 12.31
C SER A 6 0.41 -7.67 13.09
N GLU A 7 1.45 -8.38 13.53
CA GLU A 7 1.34 -9.54 14.41
C GLU A 7 0.68 -9.20 15.76
N ASP A 8 0.81 -7.95 16.22
CA ASP A 8 0.16 -7.44 17.44
C ASP A 8 -1.28 -6.92 17.18
N PHE A 9 -1.86 -7.20 16.01
CA PHE A 9 -3.20 -6.76 15.59
C PHE A 9 -3.38 -5.25 15.42
N GLY A 10 -2.29 -4.49 15.31
CA GLY A 10 -2.30 -3.07 14.95
C GLY A 10 -2.56 -2.87 13.47
N VAL A 11 -3.42 -1.91 13.12
CA VAL A 11 -3.74 -1.54 11.74
C VAL A 11 -2.99 -0.28 11.35
N TYR A 12 -2.06 -0.43 10.41
CA TYR A 12 -1.32 0.69 9.81
C TYR A 12 -1.98 1.12 8.51
N LEU A 13 -2.05 2.42 8.27
CA LEU A 13 -2.69 3.02 7.10
C LEU A 13 -1.70 3.97 6.42
N GLU A 14 -1.53 3.86 5.10
CA GLU A 14 -0.74 4.82 4.32
C GLU A 14 -1.33 6.25 4.36
N PRO A 15 -0.54 7.29 4.03
CA PRO A 15 -1.07 8.64 3.90
C PRO A 15 -2.12 8.67 2.79
N GLY A 16 -3.14 9.50 2.98
CA GLY A 16 -4.23 9.65 2.02
C GLY A 16 -5.36 8.62 2.18
N VAL A 17 -5.30 7.73 3.18
CA VAL A 17 -6.54 7.09 3.68
C VAL A 17 -7.42 8.17 4.32
N ASP A 18 -8.72 8.15 4.01
CA ASP A 18 -9.70 9.08 4.57
C ASP A 18 -9.73 8.98 6.11
N PRO A 19 -9.57 10.09 6.86
CA PRO A 19 -9.69 10.11 8.31
C PRO A 19 -10.99 9.49 8.85
N ALA A 20 -12.10 9.57 8.11
CA ALA A 20 -13.36 8.94 8.49
C ALA A 20 -13.27 7.41 8.49
N THR A 21 -12.43 6.83 7.62
CA THR A 21 -12.14 5.39 7.59
C THR A 21 -11.38 4.95 8.83
N ALA A 22 -10.31 5.69 9.19
CA ALA A 22 -9.55 5.43 10.42
C ALA A 22 -10.45 5.52 11.67
N ALA A 23 -11.27 6.57 11.77
CA ALA A 23 -12.23 6.71 12.86
C ALA A 23 -13.28 5.58 12.89
N GLY A 24 -13.71 5.09 11.72
CA GLY A 24 -14.61 3.95 11.60
C GLY A 24 -13.99 2.64 12.11
N LEU A 25 -12.71 2.42 11.85
CA LEU A 25 -11.97 1.26 12.37
C LEU A 25 -11.82 1.34 13.90
N ILE A 26 -11.45 2.50 14.44
CA ILE A 26 -11.36 2.72 15.89
C ILE A 26 -12.70 2.43 16.58
N ARG A 27 -13.82 2.92 16.02
CA ARG A 27 -15.17 2.64 16.57
C ARG A 27 -15.54 1.17 16.58
N ARG A 28 -14.92 0.35 15.72
CA ARG A 28 -15.12 -1.10 15.65
C ARG A 28 -14.16 -1.88 16.56
N GLY A 29 -13.30 -1.18 17.30
CA GLY A 29 -12.36 -1.78 18.24
C GLY A 29 -10.97 -2.08 17.67
N HIS A 30 -10.66 -1.60 16.46
CA HIS A 30 -9.31 -1.75 15.92
C HIS A 30 -8.35 -0.72 16.53
N VAL A 31 -7.13 -1.17 16.82
CA VAL A 31 -6.02 -0.27 17.15
C VAL A 31 -5.44 0.24 15.84
N VAL A 32 -5.67 1.52 15.54
CA VAL A 32 -5.12 2.16 14.34
C VAL A 32 -3.83 2.87 14.72
N GLU A 33 -2.73 2.45 14.13
CA GLU A 33 -1.40 2.97 14.40
C GLU A 33 -1.08 4.13 13.45
N ALA A 34 -0.62 5.24 14.01
CA ALA A 34 -0.30 6.47 13.27
C ALA A 34 1.17 6.57 12.88
N ASP A 35 2.04 5.80 13.54
CA ASP A 35 3.48 5.78 13.30
C ASP A 35 3.85 4.50 12.55
N TYR A 36 4.42 4.64 11.35
CA TYR A 36 4.88 3.50 10.57
C TYR A 36 6.10 3.84 9.74
N SER A 37 6.89 2.80 9.45
CA SER A 37 7.93 2.86 8.43
C SER A 37 7.31 2.55 7.06
N ASP A 38 7.66 3.33 6.02
CA ASP A 38 7.25 3.06 4.63
C ASP A 38 7.66 1.65 4.13
N SER A 39 8.54 0.95 4.86
CA SER A 39 8.93 -0.43 4.54
C SER A 39 7.79 -1.44 4.72
N VAL A 40 6.79 -1.19 5.56
CA VAL A 40 5.76 -2.20 5.92
C VAL A 40 4.73 -2.45 4.81
N PHE A 41 4.56 -1.51 3.87
CA PHE A 41 3.56 -1.61 2.80
C PHE A 41 4.09 -2.22 1.50
N GLY A 42 5.33 -2.71 1.49
CA GLY A 42 5.96 -3.35 0.35
C GLY A 42 6.34 -2.39 -0.79
N GLY A 43 6.59 -2.95 -1.97
CA GLY A 43 7.00 -2.22 -3.17
C GLY A 43 6.69 -3.01 -4.43
N ALA A 44 5.48 -2.85 -4.98
CA ALA A 44 4.97 -3.70 -6.04
C ALA A 44 5.68 -3.49 -7.39
N GLN A 45 5.85 -4.55 -8.16
CA GLN A 45 6.26 -4.51 -9.56
C GLN A 45 5.25 -5.33 -10.35
N ALA A 46 4.77 -4.82 -11.49
CA ALA A 46 3.71 -5.47 -12.25
C ALA A 46 3.91 -5.34 -13.77
N ILE A 47 3.46 -6.35 -14.51
CA ILE A 47 3.37 -6.34 -15.98
C ILE A 47 1.98 -6.83 -16.38
N VAL A 48 1.31 -6.07 -17.24
CA VAL A 48 0.02 -6.45 -17.84
C VAL A 48 0.25 -6.74 -19.33
N THR A 49 -0.17 -7.92 -19.76
CA THR A 49 -0.16 -8.32 -21.18
C THR A 49 -1.46 -7.93 -21.88
N SER A 50 -1.38 -7.65 -23.18
CA SER A 50 -2.51 -7.36 -24.06
C SER A 50 -2.15 -7.68 -25.52
N PRO A 51 -3.13 -7.79 -26.44
CA PRO A 51 -2.85 -8.05 -27.85
C PRO A 51 -1.90 -7.03 -28.51
N SER A 52 -1.85 -5.80 -27.99
CA SER A 52 -0.97 -4.73 -28.47
C SER A 52 0.40 -4.68 -27.76
N GLY A 53 0.75 -5.68 -26.94
CA GLY A 53 2.01 -5.76 -26.21
C GLY A 53 1.85 -5.64 -24.68
N TYR A 54 2.91 -5.16 -24.02
CA TYR A 54 3.03 -5.16 -22.56
C TYR A 54 2.99 -3.75 -21.97
N ARG A 55 2.44 -3.64 -20.76
CA ARG A 55 2.53 -2.44 -19.91
C ARG A 55 3.19 -2.81 -18.59
N GLY A 56 4.34 -2.21 -18.29
CA GLY A 56 5.04 -2.38 -17.01
C GLY A 56 4.69 -1.24 -16.04
N ALA A 57 4.71 -1.54 -14.74
CA ALA A 57 4.55 -0.57 -13.67
C ALA A 57 5.53 -0.88 -12.53
N SER A 58 6.13 0.18 -11.98
CA SER A 58 7.00 0.12 -10.81
C SER A 58 6.41 0.99 -9.70
N ASP A 59 6.39 0.50 -8.47
CA ASP A 59 5.90 1.25 -7.32
C ASP A 59 6.80 2.46 -7.02
N PRO A 60 6.25 3.69 -6.99
CA PRO A 60 7.04 4.90 -6.76
C PRO A 60 7.67 4.98 -5.37
N ARG A 61 7.29 4.11 -4.42
CA ARG A 61 7.85 4.08 -3.06
C ARG A 61 9.21 3.40 -2.97
N LYS A 62 9.70 2.78 -4.05
CA LYS A 62 11.00 2.11 -4.10
C LYS A 62 11.80 2.63 -5.30
N ASP A 63 13.11 2.50 -5.24
CA ASP A 63 14.01 2.78 -6.35
C ASP A 63 13.91 1.66 -7.40
N GLY A 64 12.79 1.66 -8.15
CA GLY A 64 12.46 0.68 -9.18
C GLY A 64 12.25 1.30 -10.55
N CYS A 65 12.27 0.47 -11.60
CA CYS A 65 12.03 0.90 -12.97
C CYS A 65 11.27 -0.18 -13.76
N ALA A 66 10.30 0.25 -14.57
CA ALA A 66 9.68 -0.58 -15.59
C ALA A 66 10.27 -0.22 -16.97
N ALA A 67 11.06 -1.12 -17.55
CA ALA A 67 11.73 -0.93 -18.83
C ALA A 67 11.20 -1.93 -19.88
N GLY A 68 10.99 -1.46 -21.12
CA GLY A 68 10.53 -2.26 -22.26
C GLY A 68 11.53 -2.32 -23.40
N PHE A 69 11.29 -3.20 -24.37
CA PHE A 69 12.03 -3.32 -25.63
C PHE A 69 11.07 -3.50 -26.82
#